data_AF-A0A2M7DCZ5-F1
#
_entry.id   AF-A0A2M7DCZ5-F1
#
_cell.length_a   1.000
_cell.length_b   1.000
_cell.length_c   1.000
_cell.angle_alpha   90.00
_cell.angle_beta   90.00
_cell.angle_gamma   90.00
#
_symmetry.space_group_name_H-M   'P 1'
#
loop_
_entity.id
_entity.type
_entity.pdbx_description
1 polymer ?
#
loop_
_entity_poly.entity_id
_entity_poly.type
_entity_poly.pdbx_seq_one_letter_code
_entity_poly.pdbx_strand_id
1 'polypeptide(L)'
;MRETKKFLTGFTLIELLVVIAIIGVLSSIILTQFPGAMKKANDARVQAAMAQMRALITSYQTASGSYFGVSCAGDMPAGMKNLCNEVKNKDYLKVDMTLQVSDGAVCFYAPLNEKDGASYFCADSAGVAGITTTTPSATCHSSAFTCPTNTAL
;
A
#
# COMPACT_ATOMS: atom_id res chain seq x y z
N MET A 1 -23.98 -64.22 10.16
CA MET A 1 -22.99 -63.41 9.40
C MET A 1 -23.77 -62.51 8.46
N ARG A 2 -23.71 -61.19 8.64
CA ARG A 2 -24.39 -60.21 7.77
C ARG A 2 -23.38 -59.72 6.73
N GLU A 3 -23.63 -60.02 5.45
CA GLU A 3 -22.86 -59.49 4.33
C GLU A 3 -23.21 -58.01 4.11
N THR A 4 -22.23 -57.13 4.30
CA THR A 4 -22.34 -55.71 3.93
C THR A 4 -22.01 -55.54 2.46
N LYS A 5 -23.03 -55.32 1.61
CA LYS A 5 -22.85 -54.90 0.20
C LYS A 5 -22.14 -53.54 0.17
N LYS A 6 -20.87 -53.52 -0.28
CA LYS A 6 -20.19 -52.27 -0.64
C LYS A 6 -20.76 -51.77 -1.98
N PHE A 7 -21.43 -50.63 -1.96
CA PHE A 7 -21.75 -49.90 -3.18
C PHE A 7 -20.45 -49.29 -3.73
N LEU A 8 -19.98 -49.76 -4.89
CA LEU A 8 -18.94 -49.04 -5.63
C LEU A 8 -19.58 -47.82 -6.29
N THR A 9 -19.52 -46.68 -5.61
CA THR A 9 -19.87 -45.37 -6.18
C THR A 9 -18.67 -44.85 -6.97
N GLY A 10 -18.64 -45.12 -8.27
CA GLY A 10 -17.68 -44.52 -9.20
C GLY A 10 -18.24 -43.23 -9.79
N PHE A 11 -17.40 -42.20 -9.89
CA PHE A 11 -17.72 -40.99 -10.67
C PHE A 11 -17.70 -41.34 -12.17
N THR A 12 -18.66 -40.83 -12.93
CA THR A 12 -18.67 -41.04 -14.39
C THR A 12 -17.67 -40.09 -15.08
N LEU A 13 -17.08 -40.53 -16.20
CA LEU A 13 -16.19 -39.69 -16.99
C LEU A 13 -16.89 -38.41 -17.49
N ILE A 14 -18.18 -38.50 -17.80
CA ILE A 14 -18.99 -37.37 -18.24
C ILE A 14 -19.24 -36.37 -17.12
N GLU A 15 -19.44 -36.81 -15.88
CA GLU A 15 -19.55 -35.92 -14.72
C GLU A 15 -18.26 -35.13 -14.52
N LEU A 16 -17.09 -35.79 -14.63
CA LEU A 16 -15.81 -35.09 -14.49
C LEU A 16 -15.59 -34.10 -15.64
N LEU A 17 -15.95 -34.48 -16.87
CA LEU A 17 -15.82 -33.63 -18.06
C LEU A 17 -16.67 -32.36 -17.96
N VAL A 18 -17.93 -32.47 -17.52
CA VAL A 18 -18.81 -31.30 -17.35
C VAL A 18 -18.29 -30.38 -16.24
N VAL A 19 -17.74 -30.91 -15.15
CA VAL A 19 -17.21 -30.10 -14.04
C VAL A 19 -16.03 -29.24 -14.50
N ILE A 20 -15.05 -29.81 -15.21
CA ILE A 20 -13.92 -29.02 -15.70
C ILE A 20 -14.35 -27.99 -16.75
N ALA A 21 -15.38 -28.31 -17.55
CA ALA A 21 -15.95 -27.36 -18.50
C ALA A 21 -16.59 -26.16 -17.78
N ILE A 22 -17.36 -26.40 -16.71
CA ILE A 22 -17.97 -25.34 -15.90
C ILE A 22 -16.89 -24.52 -15.17
N ILE A 23 -15.90 -25.16 -14.55
CA ILE A 23 -14.77 -24.47 -13.88
C ILE A 23 -14.00 -23.62 -14.89
N GLY A 24 -13.81 -24.09 -16.12
CA GLY A 24 -13.15 -23.34 -17.18
C GLY A 24 -13.89 -22.04 -17.53
N VAL A 25 -15.22 -22.10 -17.69
CA VAL A 25 -16.04 -20.92 -17.96
C VAL A 25 -16.01 -19.95 -16.78
N LEU A 26 -16.22 -20.43 -15.55
CA LEU A 26 -16.26 -19.58 -14.36
C LEU A 26 -14.91 -18.92 -14.05
N SER A 27 -13.80 -19.64 -14.24
CA SER A 27 -12.45 -19.12 -13.96
C SER A 27 -12.04 -18.01 -14.93
N SER A 28 -12.46 -18.06 -16.19
CA SER A 28 -12.16 -17.03 -17.19
C SER A 28 -12.67 -15.63 -16.79
N ILE A 29 -13.84 -15.56 -16.13
CA ILE A 29 -14.47 -14.29 -15.73
C ILE A 29 -13.71 -13.65 -14.56
N ILE A 30 -13.34 -14.46 -13.57
CA ILE A 30 -12.69 -14.01 -12.33
C ILE A 30 -11.31 -13.38 -12.60
N LEU A 31 -10.55 -13.96 -13.54
CA LEU A 31 -9.19 -13.51 -13.85
C LEU A 31 -9.12 -12.07 -14.37
N THR A 32 -10.18 -11.57 -15.01
CA THR A 32 -10.19 -10.21 -15.57
C THR A 32 -10.31 -9.11 -14.51
N GLN A 33 -10.93 -9.40 -13.36
CA GLN A 33 -11.19 -8.41 -12.31
C GLN A 33 -10.16 -8.42 -11.18
N PHE A 34 -9.49 -9.55 -10.98
CA PHE A 34 -8.55 -9.76 -9.88
C PHE A 34 -7.37 -8.75 -9.84
N PRO A 35 -6.74 -8.35 -10.97
CA PRO A 35 -5.62 -7.42 -10.94
C PRO A 35 -5.98 -6.04 -10.38
N GLY A 36 -7.19 -5.53 -10.65
CA GLY A 36 -7.65 -4.24 -10.14
C GLY A 36 -7.84 -4.24 -8.62
N ALA A 37 -8.44 -5.31 -8.09
CA ALA A 37 -8.63 -5.48 -6.64
C ALA A 37 -7.28 -5.53 -5.89
N MET A 38 -6.29 -6.24 -6.45
CA MET A 38 -4.94 -6.31 -5.87
C MET A 38 -4.23 -4.95 -5.87
N LYS A 39 -4.38 -4.16 -6.94
CA LYS A 39 -3.85 -2.78 -7.00
C LYS A 39 -4.45 -1.90 -5.90
N LYS A 40 -5.77 -1.92 -5.74
CA LYS A 40 -6.46 -1.17 -4.69
C LYS A 40 -6.07 -1.60 -3.27
N ALA A 41 -5.88 -2.91 -3.06
CA ALA A 41 -5.39 -3.44 -1.78
C ALA A 41 -3.96 -2.95 -1.47
N ASN A 42 -3.07 -2.90 -2.47
CA ASN A 42 -1.74 -2.34 -2.29
C ASN A 42 -1.78 -0.84 -1.99
N ASP A 43 -2.65 -0.09 -2.65
CA ASP A 43 -2.80 1.34 -2.42
C ASP A 43 -3.33 1.64 -1.00
N ALA A 44 -4.24 0.82 -0.47
CA ALA A 44 -4.65 0.90 0.93
C ALA A 44 -3.49 0.61 1.90
N ARG A 45 -2.61 -0.35 1.56
CA ARG A 45 -1.39 -0.63 2.35
C ARG A 45 -0.42 0.55 2.34
N VAL A 46 -0.26 1.24 1.19
CA VAL A 46 0.55 2.47 1.08
C VAL A 46 0.01 3.54 2.02
N GLN A 47 -1.30 3.79 2.00
CA GLN A 47 -1.93 4.79 2.86
C GLN A 47 -1.74 4.47 4.35
N ALA A 48 -1.94 3.21 4.75
CA ALA A 48 -1.73 2.77 6.13
C ALA A 48 -0.28 2.91 6.59
N ALA A 49 0.68 2.50 5.75
CA ALA A 49 2.11 2.66 6.01
C ALA A 49 2.50 4.14 6.16
N MET A 50 1.96 5.01 5.31
CA MET A 50 2.19 6.45 5.38
C MET A 50 1.61 7.08 6.64
N ALA A 51 0.43 6.64 7.09
CA ALA A 51 -0.15 7.07 8.37
C ALA A 51 0.72 6.66 9.57
N GLN A 52 1.27 5.44 9.57
CA GLN A 52 2.20 4.99 10.60
C GLN A 52 3.48 5.82 10.60
N MET A 53 4.07 6.07 9.41
CA MET A 53 5.24 6.94 9.26
C MET A 53 4.99 8.35 9.82
N ARG A 54 3.81 8.92 9.57
CA ARG A 54 3.41 10.22 10.11
C ARG A 54 3.42 10.24 11.65
N ALA A 55 2.82 9.24 12.27
CA ALA A 55 2.78 9.11 13.74
C ALA A 55 4.20 8.99 14.33
N LEU A 56 5.08 8.25 13.65
CA LEU A 56 6.47 8.10 14.03
C LEU A 56 7.24 9.43 13.92
N ILE A 57 7.13 10.14 12.80
CA ILE A 57 7.81 11.41 12.57
C ILE A 57 7.36 12.48 13.57
N THR A 58 6.06 12.55 13.87
CA THR A 58 5.51 13.47 14.89
C THR A 58 5.98 13.11 16.30
N SER A 59 6.09 11.81 16.62
CA SER A 59 6.68 11.36 17.89
C SER A 59 8.15 11.77 18.01
N TYR A 60 8.91 11.72 16.91
CA TYR A 60 10.30 12.17 16.89
C TYR A 60 10.42 13.67 17.12
N GLN A 61 9.63 14.47 16.41
CA GLN A 61 9.61 15.92 16.60
C GLN A 61 9.28 16.29 18.04
N THR A 62 8.36 15.58 18.68
CA THR A 62 8.01 15.80 20.09
C THR A 62 9.19 15.51 21.02
N ALA A 63 10.04 14.54 20.69
CA ALA A 63 11.19 14.15 21.51
C ALA A 63 12.45 15.00 21.25
N SER A 64 12.75 15.34 19.99
CA SER A 64 13.97 16.04 19.59
C SER A 64 13.79 17.56 19.41
N GLY A 65 12.55 18.04 19.37
CA GLY A 65 12.21 19.44 19.06
C GLY A 65 12.45 19.84 17.60
N SER A 66 12.86 18.90 16.73
CA SER A 66 13.17 19.18 15.32
C SER A 66 12.88 17.98 14.43
N TYR A 67 12.60 18.25 13.15
CA TYR A 67 12.53 17.20 12.13
C TYR A 67 13.91 16.86 11.53
N PHE A 68 14.95 17.59 11.92
CA PHE A 68 16.32 17.31 11.47
C PHE A 68 16.77 15.92 11.94
N GLY A 69 17.27 15.09 11.02
CA GLY A 69 17.64 13.69 11.29
C GLY A 69 16.57 12.66 10.95
N VAL A 70 15.33 13.09 10.63
CA VAL A 70 14.28 12.22 10.09
C VAL A 70 14.69 11.74 8.70
N SER A 71 15.20 10.52 8.59
CA SER A 71 15.39 9.85 7.32
C SER A 71 15.49 8.35 7.53
N CYS A 72 15.06 7.55 6.55
CA CYS A 72 15.22 6.10 6.63
C CYS A 72 16.70 5.66 6.68
N ALA A 73 17.63 6.54 6.27
CA ALA A 73 19.07 6.28 6.28
C ALA A 73 19.79 6.80 7.53
N GLY A 74 19.21 7.74 8.27
CA GLY A 74 19.86 8.49 9.35
C GLY A 74 19.66 7.91 10.75
N ASP A 75 19.84 8.79 11.74
CA ASP A 75 19.85 8.51 13.19
C ASP A 75 18.44 8.52 13.80
N MET A 76 17.46 7.94 13.11
CA MET A 76 16.17 7.63 13.73
C MET A 76 16.37 6.55 14.81
N PRO A 77 15.62 6.58 15.93
CA PRO A 77 15.57 5.48 16.87
C PRO A 77 15.33 4.15 16.16
N ALA A 78 15.99 3.07 16.60
CA ALA A 78 16.05 1.81 15.88
C ALA A 78 14.68 1.27 15.42
N GLY A 79 13.66 1.36 16.28
CA GLY A 79 12.30 0.92 15.93
C GLY A 79 11.67 1.73 14.78
N MET A 80 11.96 3.03 14.71
CA MET A 80 11.46 3.90 13.67
C MET A 80 12.22 3.72 12.35
N LYS A 81 13.52 3.42 12.42
CA LYS A 81 14.34 3.08 11.26
C LYS A 81 13.88 1.79 10.59
N ASN A 82 13.52 0.77 11.37
CA ASN A 82 13.02 -0.50 10.84
C ASN A 82 11.71 -0.28 10.06
N LEU A 83 10.76 0.43 10.64
CA LEU A 83 9.50 0.77 9.98
C LEU A 83 9.72 1.62 8.72
N CYS A 84 10.61 2.63 8.77
CA CYS A 84 10.95 3.43 7.59
C CYS A 84 11.55 2.56 6.46
N ASN A 85 12.40 1.60 6.80
CA ASN A 85 13.02 0.69 5.82
C ASN A 85 12.03 -0.33 5.26
N GLU A 86 11.14 -0.87 6.09
CA GLU A 86 10.05 -1.76 5.65
C GLU A 86 9.09 -1.03 4.70
N VAL A 87 8.77 0.23 5.02
CA VAL A 87 7.91 1.09 4.21
C VAL A 87 8.62 1.57 2.93
N LYS A 88 9.94 1.72 2.94
CA LYS A 88 10.70 2.03 1.72
C LYS A 88 11.00 0.78 0.88
N ASN A 89 10.78 -0.42 1.43
CA ASN A 89 11.05 -1.64 0.71
C ASN A 89 10.04 -1.83 -0.44
N LYS A 90 10.53 -1.74 -1.68
CA LYS A 90 9.73 -1.94 -2.90
C LYS A 90 9.10 -3.33 -2.94
N ASP A 91 9.66 -4.33 -2.28
CA ASP A 91 9.05 -5.65 -2.23
C ASP A 91 7.81 -5.71 -1.34
N TYR A 92 7.76 -4.86 -0.31
CA TYR A 92 6.64 -4.78 0.61
C TYR A 92 5.50 -3.93 0.05
N LEU A 93 5.79 -2.73 -0.47
CA LEU A 93 4.76 -1.79 -0.94
C LEU A 93 4.57 -1.73 -2.46
N LYS A 94 5.46 -2.35 -3.23
CA LYS A 94 5.48 -2.32 -4.72
C LYS A 94 5.55 -0.92 -5.32
N VAL A 95 5.84 0.10 -4.51
CA VAL A 95 5.96 1.51 -4.90
C VAL A 95 7.11 2.18 -4.18
N ASP A 96 7.64 3.25 -4.78
CA ASP A 96 8.71 4.06 -4.22
C ASP A 96 8.15 5.21 -3.40
N MET A 97 8.30 5.14 -2.07
CA MET A 97 8.01 6.27 -1.19
C MET A 97 9.18 7.25 -1.18
N THR A 98 8.84 8.52 -1.34
CA THR A 98 9.77 9.64 -1.16
C THR A 98 9.45 10.35 0.14
N LEU A 99 10.47 10.58 0.97
CA LEU A 99 10.41 11.37 2.19
C LEU A 99 11.35 12.55 2.04
N GLN A 100 10.86 13.74 2.35
CA GLN A 100 11.59 14.99 2.28
C GLN A 100 11.47 15.72 3.62
N VAL A 101 12.58 16.27 4.06
CA VAL A 101 12.65 17.11 5.26
C VAL A 101 13.06 18.51 4.83
N SER A 102 12.29 19.49 5.27
CA SER A 102 12.60 20.92 5.13
C SER A 102 12.64 21.53 6.53
N ASP A 103 13.23 22.71 6.67
CA ASP A 103 13.37 23.35 7.98
C ASP A 103 11.99 23.53 8.63
N GLY A 104 11.72 22.79 9.71
CA GLY A 104 10.45 22.77 10.43
C GLY A 104 9.31 21.95 9.83
N ALA A 105 9.50 21.21 8.72
CA ALA A 105 8.43 20.40 8.12
C ALA A 105 8.93 19.09 7.48
N VAL A 106 8.07 18.07 7.48
CA VAL A 106 8.30 16.81 6.75
C VAL A 106 7.14 16.54 5.83
N CYS A 107 7.44 16.10 4.62
CA CYS A 107 6.46 15.69 3.63
C CYS A 107 6.90 14.38 3.01
N PHE A 108 5.93 13.53 2.70
CA PHE A 108 6.18 12.23 2.13
C PHE A 108 5.08 11.91 1.12
N TYR A 109 5.46 11.24 0.03
CA TYR A 109 4.55 10.86 -1.02
C TYR A 109 4.96 9.55 -1.67
N ALA A 110 3.99 8.82 -2.20
CA ALA A 110 4.20 7.57 -2.91
C ALA A 110 3.21 7.48 -4.10
N PRO A 111 3.63 6.92 -5.25
CA PRO A 111 2.73 6.68 -6.37
C PRO A 111 1.72 5.58 -6.01
N LEU A 112 0.53 5.66 -6.61
CA LEU A 112 -0.55 4.68 -6.48
C LEU A 112 -0.57 3.73 -7.69
N ASN A 113 -0.79 2.45 -7.42
CA ASN A 113 -0.79 1.37 -8.40
C ASN A 113 -2.09 1.34 -9.23
N GLU A 114 -3.21 1.76 -8.66
CA GLU A 114 -4.51 1.78 -9.34
C GLU A 114 -4.54 2.76 -10.51
N LYS A 115 -3.74 3.83 -10.46
CA LYS A 115 -3.72 4.92 -11.45
C LYS A 115 -2.48 4.94 -12.34
N ASP A 116 -1.83 3.79 -12.52
CA ASP A 116 -0.66 3.63 -13.40
C ASP A 116 0.50 4.58 -13.06
N GLY A 117 0.67 4.89 -11.77
CA GLY A 117 1.70 5.84 -11.30
C GLY A 117 1.40 7.32 -11.60
N ALA A 118 0.25 7.64 -12.21
CA ALA A 118 -0.16 9.01 -12.51
C ALA A 118 -0.85 9.70 -11.31
N SER A 119 -1.08 9.00 -10.21
CA SER A 119 -1.59 9.58 -8.97
C SER A 119 -0.68 9.23 -7.80
N TYR A 120 -0.55 10.16 -6.87
CA TYR A 120 0.30 10.07 -5.71
C TYR A 120 -0.56 10.24 -4.47
N PHE A 121 -0.34 9.38 -3.47
CA PHE A 121 -0.76 9.71 -2.13
C PHE A 121 0.35 10.53 -1.48
N CYS A 122 -0.02 11.63 -0.84
CA CYS A 122 0.90 12.52 -0.16
C CYS A 122 0.37 12.75 1.26
N ALA A 123 1.30 13.01 2.17
CA ALA A 123 0.99 13.51 3.49
C ALA A 123 2.15 14.35 4.04
N ASP A 124 1.84 15.23 4.98
CA ASP A 124 2.81 16.13 5.61
C ASP A 124 2.77 16.06 7.14
N SER A 125 3.68 16.78 7.79
CA SER A 125 3.71 16.93 9.24
C SER A 125 2.62 17.86 9.78
N ALA A 126 1.98 18.68 8.94
CA ALA A 126 1.02 19.71 9.33
C ALA A 126 -0.40 19.18 9.55
N GLY A 127 -0.79 18.12 8.88
CA GLY A 127 -2.16 17.57 9.00
C GLY A 127 -2.68 16.98 7.71
N VAL A 128 -2.05 17.34 6.61
CA VAL A 128 -2.60 17.14 5.28
C VAL A 128 -2.24 15.73 4.82
N ALA A 129 -3.24 15.05 4.28
CA ALA A 129 -3.09 13.81 3.54
C ALA A 129 -4.11 13.80 2.40
N GLY A 130 -3.75 13.23 1.26
CA GLY A 130 -4.65 13.17 0.11
C GLY A 130 -4.04 12.56 -1.14
N ILE A 131 -4.86 12.44 -2.17
CA ILE A 131 -4.45 11.93 -3.48
C ILE A 131 -4.32 13.12 -4.44
N THR A 132 -3.16 13.25 -5.07
CA THR A 132 -2.91 14.22 -6.13
C THR A 132 -2.56 13.52 -7.45
N THR A 133 -2.84 14.16 -8.58
CA THR A 133 -2.46 13.70 -9.92
C THR A 133 -1.19 14.38 -10.44
N THR A 134 -0.67 15.36 -9.70
CA THR A 134 0.61 16.00 -10.00
C THR A 134 1.70 15.34 -9.18
N THR A 135 2.89 15.17 -9.77
CA THR A 135 4.07 14.73 -9.02
C THR A 135 4.37 15.75 -7.91
N PRO A 136 4.33 15.38 -6.63
CA PRO A 136 4.65 16.31 -5.55
C PRO A 136 6.11 16.74 -5.67
N SER A 137 6.39 18.03 -5.48
CA SER A 137 7.77 18.53 -5.55
C SER A 137 8.65 18.03 -4.40
N ALA A 138 9.97 18.07 -4.61
CA ALA A 138 10.98 17.64 -3.65
C ALA A 138 11.12 18.54 -2.40
N THR A 139 10.42 19.69 -2.33
CA THR A 139 10.47 20.61 -1.19
C THR A 139 9.10 20.71 -0.51
N CYS A 140 9.09 20.53 0.82
CA CYS A 140 7.85 20.58 1.60
C CYS A 140 7.32 22.01 1.65
N HIS A 141 6.01 22.19 1.45
CA HIS A 141 5.31 23.49 1.46
C HIS A 141 5.84 24.55 0.48
N SER A 142 6.58 24.16 -0.57
CA SER A 142 6.76 25.06 -1.71
C SER A 142 5.44 25.20 -2.49
N SER A 143 5.29 26.25 -3.29
CA SER A 143 4.16 26.38 -4.24
C SER A 143 4.08 25.23 -5.26
N ALA A 144 5.09 24.34 -5.29
CA ALA A 144 5.13 23.13 -6.10
C ALA A 144 4.71 21.85 -5.34
N PHE A 145 4.57 21.88 -4.00
CA PHE A 145 4.02 20.77 -3.22
C PHE A 145 2.50 20.91 -3.10
N THR A 146 1.78 20.29 -4.03
CA THR A 146 0.31 20.20 -4.01
C THR A 146 -0.10 18.86 -3.42
N CYS A 147 -0.07 18.75 -2.09
CA CYS A 147 -0.92 17.77 -1.43
C CYS A 147 -2.31 18.38 -1.27
N PRO A 148 -3.42 17.70 -1.64
CA PRO A 148 -4.75 18.30 -1.56
C PRO A 148 -4.97 18.79 -0.14
N THR A 149 -5.10 20.10 0.03
CA THR A 149 -5.47 20.66 1.31
C THR A 149 -6.87 20.15 1.63
N ASN A 150 -6.96 19.39 2.71
CA ASN A 150 -8.21 18.95 3.34
C ASN A 150 -8.84 17.65 2.80
N THR A 151 -8.22 16.52 3.13
CA THR A 151 -9.00 15.34 3.52
C THR A 151 -8.44 14.85 4.86
N ALA A 152 -9.08 15.26 5.95
CA ALA A 152 -8.81 14.68 7.26
C ALA A 152 -9.14 13.17 7.20
N LEU A 153 -8.17 12.33 7.56
CA LEU A 153 -8.42 10.94 7.91
C LEU A 153 -8.82 10.87 9.39
#